data_AF-A0AAE1CJJ9-F1
#
_entry.id   AF-A0AAE1CJJ9-F1
#
_cell.length_a   1.000
_cell.length_b   1.000
_cell.length_c   1.000
_cell.angle_alpha   90.00
_cell.angle_beta   90.00
_cell.angle_gamma   90.00
#
_symmetry.space_group_name_H-M   'P 1'
#
loop_
_entity.id
_entity.type
_entity.pdbx_description
1 polymer ?
#
loop_
_entity_poly.entity_id
_entity_poly.type
_entity_poly.pdbx_seq_one_letter_code
_entity_poly.pdbx_strand_id
1 'polypeptide(L)'
;MDEYKEQLLAEMPDSTLQDVVRNILDEPISEAVKGRLLKPLLPRKYRPSPPPRRKKAAKRRAIAEEFDPILRHKARNILDDPIPEALKGRLLKPLQSRKYRPPPRKIKERKRKAIEKEFDPTPSQKVLRSVKDYQDEIQGLFAENKADELTFRQTPWALGNFLRGWQMEVPKGHPQGADPRAFLEEVEPLIQKKLGEELKALKGGLKFQLALKVDLVKVNPDGSEEYTDPVLRHKQVAVLQNTVVKNKKAVVNVKNRDDHCLRWALRSAMFQAAKDPHRPTKYPTADGLDFTDIEAPTPISQIGKVECQNNLAINVFGWDKGVIVHRLSKQPEEEPRINLLLIEKGPQPPPL
;
A
#
# COMPACT_ATOMS: atom_id res chain seq x y z
N MET A 1 -50.54 2.30 -35.18
CA MET A 1 -49.08 2.48 -35.34
C MET A 1 -48.74 2.97 -36.73
N ASP A 2 -49.52 2.65 -37.76
CA ASP A 2 -49.20 3.03 -39.14
C ASP A 2 -49.73 4.42 -39.53
N GLU A 3 -50.90 4.84 -39.03
CA GLU A 3 -51.40 6.23 -39.22
C GLU A 3 -50.45 7.31 -38.67
N TYR A 4 -49.84 7.08 -37.51
CA TYR A 4 -48.90 8.03 -36.90
C TYR A 4 -47.58 8.15 -37.69
N LYS A 5 -47.20 7.09 -38.43
CA LYS A 5 -46.01 7.11 -39.29
C LYS A 5 -46.24 7.91 -40.56
N GLU A 6 -47.43 7.78 -41.15
CA GLU A 6 -47.79 8.55 -42.35
C GLU A 6 -47.88 10.05 -42.04
N GLN A 7 -48.36 10.40 -40.83
CA GLN A 7 -48.41 11.78 -40.35
C GLN A 7 -47.00 12.39 -40.17
N LEU A 8 -46.06 11.65 -39.58
CA LEU A 8 -44.67 12.07 -39.40
C LEU A 8 -43.88 12.22 -40.71
N LEU A 9 -44.17 11.38 -41.71
CA LEU A 9 -43.55 11.47 -43.04
C LEU A 9 -44.09 12.65 -43.87
N ALA A 10 -45.34 13.07 -43.61
CA ALA A 10 -45.98 14.20 -44.27
C ALA A 10 -45.55 15.57 -43.72
N GLU A 11 -45.19 15.65 -42.43
CA GLU A 11 -44.77 16.92 -41.80
C GLU A 11 -43.34 17.35 -42.13
N MET A 12 -42.48 16.44 -42.63
CA MET A 12 -41.09 16.77 -42.98
C MET A 12 -40.70 16.22 -44.38
N PRO A 13 -40.71 17.07 -45.43
CA PRO A 13 -40.41 16.65 -46.81
C PRO A 13 -38.91 16.64 -47.14
N ASP A 14 -38.02 16.95 -46.20
CA ASP A 14 -36.58 16.98 -46.44
C ASP A 14 -36.00 15.56 -46.61
N SER A 15 -35.47 15.30 -47.81
CA SER A 15 -35.11 13.96 -48.29
C SER A 15 -34.10 13.21 -47.41
N THR A 16 -33.25 13.94 -46.68
CA THR A 16 -32.18 13.36 -45.86
C THR A 16 -32.68 12.73 -44.55
N LEU A 17 -33.74 13.29 -43.95
CA LEU A 17 -34.32 12.74 -42.72
C LEU A 17 -35.28 11.58 -43.01
N GLN A 18 -36.01 11.64 -44.13
CA GLN A 18 -36.83 10.51 -44.58
C GLN A 18 -35.99 9.25 -44.85
N ASP A 19 -34.82 9.40 -45.47
CA ASP A 19 -33.91 8.28 -45.73
C ASP A 19 -33.37 7.64 -44.43
N VAL A 20 -33.07 8.45 -43.42
CA VAL A 20 -32.64 7.96 -42.11
C VAL A 20 -33.77 7.23 -41.39
N VAL A 21 -34.99 7.77 -41.43
CA VAL A 21 -36.16 7.15 -40.78
C VAL A 21 -36.55 5.84 -41.47
N ARG A 22 -36.48 5.77 -42.81
CA ARG A 22 -36.65 4.51 -43.56
C ARG A 22 -35.60 3.47 -43.19
N ASN A 23 -34.32 3.86 -43.16
CA ASN A 23 -33.22 2.94 -42.81
C ASN A 23 -33.36 2.35 -41.39
N ILE A 24 -33.85 3.13 -40.42
CA ILE A 24 -34.08 2.65 -39.05
C ILE A 24 -35.25 1.65 -38.98
N LEU A 25 -36.26 1.80 -39.84
CA LEU A 25 -37.46 0.95 -39.85
C LEU A 25 -37.30 -0.31 -40.71
N ASP A 26 -36.46 -0.26 -41.74
CA ASP A 26 -36.24 -1.36 -42.69
C ASP A 26 -35.09 -2.30 -42.29
N GLU A 27 -34.27 -1.95 -41.29
CA GLU A 27 -33.24 -2.88 -40.79
C GLU A 27 -33.89 -4.07 -40.05
N PRO A 28 -33.82 -5.31 -40.61
CA PRO A 28 -34.40 -6.46 -39.95
C PRO A 28 -33.60 -6.74 -38.68
N ILE A 29 -34.26 -6.62 -37.54
CA ILE A 29 -33.69 -6.98 -36.23
C ILE A 29 -33.05 -8.36 -36.34
N SER A 30 -31.72 -8.44 -36.22
CA SER A 30 -30.98 -9.69 -36.35
C SER A 30 -31.58 -10.79 -35.46
N GLU A 31 -31.62 -12.03 -35.95
CA GLU A 31 -32.22 -13.15 -35.24
C GLU A 31 -31.63 -13.34 -33.84
N ALA A 32 -30.35 -12.99 -33.66
CA ALA A 32 -29.66 -12.96 -32.38
C ALA A 32 -30.28 -11.99 -31.35
N VAL A 33 -30.81 -10.86 -31.81
CA VAL A 33 -31.48 -9.86 -30.96
C VAL A 33 -32.92 -10.27 -30.68
N LYS A 34 -33.66 -10.80 -31.68
CA LYS A 34 -35.00 -11.40 -31.47
C LYS A 34 -34.97 -12.52 -30.43
N GLY A 35 -33.97 -13.40 -30.48
CA GLY A 35 -33.78 -14.47 -29.49
C GLY A 35 -33.42 -13.97 -28.08
N ARG A 36 -32.96 -12.74 -27.91
CA ARG A 36 -32.75 -12.12 -26.58
C ARG A 36 -34.03 -11.48 -26.04
N LEU A 37 -34.85 -10.89 -26.91
CA LEU A 37 -36.11 -10.24 -26.54
C LEU A 37 -37.20 -11.24 -26.13
N LEU A 38 -37.19 -12.45 -26.71
CA LEU A 38 -38.14 -13.52 -26.38
C LEU A 38 -37.85 -14.25 -25.06
N LYS A 39 -36.75 -13.92 -24.36
CA LYS A 39 -36.45 -14.55 -23.07
C LYS A 39 -37.27 -13.88 -21.97
N PRO A 40 -38.14 -14.60 -21.25
CA PRO A 40 -38.87 -14.01 -20.13
C PRO A 40 -37.87 -13.50 -19.09
N LEU A 41 -38.08 -12.27 -18.62
CA LEU A 41 -37.28 -11.61 -17.57
C LEU A 41 -37.52 -12.30 -16.22
N LEU A 42 -37.07 -13.54 -16.08
CA LEU A 42 -37.05 -14.22 -14.80
C LEU A 42 -35.92 -13.61 -13.95
N PRO A 43 -36.17 -13.30 -12.66
CA PRO A 43 -35.12 -12.84 -11.76
C PRO A 43 -33.98 -13.85 -11.75
N ARG A 44 -32.77 -13.39 -12.07
CA ARG A 44 -31.56 -14.21 -12.05
C ARG A 44 -31.44 -14.84 -10.66
N LYS A 45 -31.59 -16.17 -10.56
CA LYS A 45 -31.30 -16.91 -9.31
C LYS A 45 -29.84 -16.63 -8.92
N TYR A 46 -29.64 -15.82 -7.89
CA TYR A 46 -28.33 -15.51 -7.36
C TYR A 46 -27.70 -16.79 -6.83
N ARG A 47 -26.73 -17.37 -7.57
CA ARG A 47 -25.87 -18.40 -7.00
C ARG A 47 -24.75 -17.71 -6.25
N PRO A 48 -24.61 -17.90 -4.91
CA PRO A 48 -23.53 -17.29 -4.17
C PRO A 48 -22.18 -17.72 -4.76
N SER A 49 -21.33 -16.74 -5.06
CA SER A 49 -19.96 -17.01 -5.51
C SER A 49 -19.24 -17.84 -4.45
N PRO A 50 -18.59 -18.95 -4.81
CA PRO A 50 -17.87 -19.75 -3.83
C PRO A 50 -16.76 -18.92 -3.17
N PRO A 51 -16.47 -19.15 -1.87
CA PRO A 51 -15.49 -18.37 -1.14
C PRO A 51 -14.10 -18.45 -1.81
N PRO A 52 -13.25 -17.42 -1.68
CA PRO A 52 -12.01 -17.27 -2.45
C PRO A 52 -11.09 -18.50 -2.42
N ARG A 53 -11.04 -19.20 -1.27
CA ARG A 53 -10.30 -20.45 -1.09
C ARG A 53 -10.75 -21.56 -2.04
N ARG A 54 -12.06 -21.74 -2.22
CA ARG A 54 -12.63 -22.76 -3.11
C ARG A 54 -12.37 -22.44 -4.59
N LYS A 55 -12.44 -21.16 -4.98
CA LYS A 55 -12.06 -20.73 -6.34
C LYS A 55 -10.61 -21.06 -6.66
N LYS A 56 -9.69 -20.81 -5.71
CA LYS A 56 -8.25 -21.09 -5.90
C LYS A 56 -7.96 -22.60 -5.98
N ALA A 57 -8.65 -23.43 -5.20
CA ALA A 57 -8.53 -24.89 -5.26
C ALA A 57 -9.09 -25.47 -6.56
N ALA A 58 -10.25 -24.98 -7.03
CA ALA A 58 -10.83 -25.38 -8.31
C ALA A 58 -9.92 -25.01 -9.48
N LYS A 59 -9.36 -23.79 -9.48
CA LYS A 59 -8.41 -23.36 -10.52
C LYS A 59 -7.14 -24.21 -10.51
N ARG A 60 -6.64 -24.61 -9.33
CA ARG A 60 -5.53 -25.56 -9.21
C ARG A 60 -5.86 -26.95 -9.73
N ARG A 61 -7.08 -27.46 -9.49
CA ARG A 61 -7.53 -28.76 -10.03
C ARG A 61 -7.70 -28.73 -11.54
N ALA A 62 -8.28 -27.67 -12.10
CA ALA A 62 -8.42 -27.51 -13.55
C ALA A 62 -7.05 -27.46 -14.25
N ILE A 63 -6.09 -26.70 -13.69
CA ILE A 63 -4.71 -26.70 -14.20
C ILE A 63 -4.07 -28.09 -14.03
N ALA A 64 -4.34 -28.80 -12.93
CA ALA A 64 -3.80 -30.15 -12.76
C ALA A 64 -4.40 -31.14 -13.76
N GLU A 65 -5.69 -31.07 -14.08
CA GLU A 65 -6.36 -31.90 -15.10
C GLU A 65 -5.89 -31.57 -16.52
N GLU A 66 -5.63 -30.29 -16.81
CA GLU A 66 -5.08 -29.83 -18.10
C GLU A 66 -3.66 -30.37 -18.36
N PHE A 67 -2.89 -30.62 -17.29
CA PHE A 67 -1.52 -31.12 -17.36
C PHE A 67 -1.37 -32.58 -16.90
N ASP A 68 -2.46 -33.35 -16.77
CA ASP A 68 -2.41 -34.77 -16.41
C ASP A 68 -2.35 -35.62 -17.70
N PRO A 69 -1.21 -36.24 -18.05
CA PRO A 69 -1.06 -37.00 -19.31
C PRO A 69 -1.81 -38.34 -19.32
N ILE A 70 -2.54 -38.67 -18.25
CA ILE A 70 -3.25 -39.94 -18.11
C ILE A 70 -4.74 -39.69 -18.38
N LEU A 71 -5.15 -39.87 -19.64
CA LEU A 71 -6.55 -40.13 -19.96
C LEU A 71 -6.99 -41.35 -19.16
N ARG A 72 -7.84 -41.16 -18.15
CA ARG A 72 -8.49 -42.26 -17.42
C ARG A 72 -9.48 -42.95 -18.35
N HIS A 73 -8.98 -43.75 -19.29
CA HIS A 73 -9.80 -44.74 -19.96
C HIS A 73 -10.26 -45.72 -18.88
N LYS A 74 -11.59 -45.91 -18.78
CA LYS A 74 -12.19 -46.98 -17.97
C LYS A 74 -11.48 -48.28 -18.34
N ALA A 75 -10.81 -48.89 -17.37
CA ALA A 75 -10.04 -50.12 -17.57
C ALA A 75 -10.94 -51.20 -18.19
N ARG A 76 -10.67 -51.55 -19.46
CA ARG A 76 -11.02 -52.86 -20.02
C ARG A 76 -9.78 -53.74 -19.80
N ASN A 77 -9.99 -55.01 -19.46
CA ASN A 77 -8.93 -55.94 -19.09
C ASN A 77 -8.00 -56.22 -20.31
N ILE A 78 -6.77 -55.71 -20.28
CA ILE A 78 -5.76 -55.86 -21.34
C ILE A 78 -4.78 -56.96 -20.91
N LEU A 79 -5.23 -58.21 -20.88
CA LEU A 79 -4.32 -59.36 -20.68
C LEU A 79 -4.16 -60.24 -21.91
N ASP A 80 -4.94 -60.03 -22.98
CA ASP A 80 -4.91 -60.92 -24.15
C ASP A 80 -4.56 -60.23 -25.48
N ASP A 81 -4.24 -58.94 -25.49
CA ASP A 81 -3.88 -58.24 -26.74
C ASP A 81 -2.36 -58.28 -26.99
N PRO A 82 -1.90 -58.75 -28.17
CA PRO A 82 -0.47 -58.79 -28.50
C PRO A 82 0.12 -57.38 -28.61
N ILE A 83 1.31 -57.19 -28.03
CA ILE A 83 1.99 -55.89 -27.93
C ILE A 83 2.15 -55.26 -29.33
N PRO A 84 1.58 -54.07 -29.58
CA PRO A 84 1.70 -53.36 -30.86
C PRO A 84 3.16 -53.13 -31.27
N GLU A 85 3.49 -53.33 -32.54
CA GLU A 85 4.86 -53.21 -33.08
C GLU A 85 5.54 -51.86 -32.78
N ALA A 86 4.77 -50.79 -32.64
CA ALA A 86 5.24 -49.48 -32.24
C ALA A 86 5.92 -49.45 -30.86
N LEU A 87 5.59 -50.38 -29.95
CA LEU A 87 6.20 -50.50 -28.63
C LEU A 87 7.49 -51.33 -28.62
N LYS A 88 7.70 -52.22 -29.61
CA LYS A 88 8.93 -53.02 -29.72
C LYS A 88 10.18 -52.14 -29.88
N GLY A 89 10.06 -51.01 -30.60
CA GLY A 89 11.14 -50.03 -30.74
C GLY A 89 11.45 -49.21 -29.48
N ARG A 90 10.54 -49.15 -28.49
CA ARG A 90 10.80 -48.51 -27.18
C ARG A 90 11.53 -49.44 -26.21
N LEU A 91 11.37 -50.76 -26.36
CA LEU A 91 12.05 -51.77 -25.55
C LEU A 91 13.54 -51.91 -25.88
N LEU A 92 13.96 -51.47 -27.08
CA LEU A 92 15.35 -51.50 -27.55
C LEU A 92 16.17 -50.26 -27.13
N LYS A 93 15.58 -49.30 -26.40
CA LYS A 93 16.32 -48.12 -25.92
C LYS A 93 17.07 -48.45 -24.63
N PRO A 94 18.39 -48.20 -24.53
CA PRO A 94 19.13 -48.47 -23.31
C PRO A 94 18.58 -47.64 -22.15
N LEU A 95 18.36 -48.29 -21.00
CA LEU A 95 17.86 -47.67 -19.77
C LEU A 95 18.79 -46.54 -19.32
N GLN A 96 18.37 -45.29 -19.51
CA GLN A 96 19.06 -44.15 -18.90
C GLN A 96 18.91 -44.24 -17.38
N SER A 97 20.04 -44.16 -16.66
CA SER A 97 20.06 -44.32 -15.21
C SER A 97 19.15 -43.30 -14.50
N ARG A 98 18.15 -43.81 -13.78
CA ARG A 98 17.32 -43.00 -12.88
C ARG A 98 18.20 -42.47 -11.76
N LYS A 99 18.10 -41.17 -11.43
CA LYS A 99 18.78 -40.57 -10.26
C LYS A 99 18.51 -41.42 -9.01
N TYR A 100 19.57 -41.94 -8.40
CA TYR A 100 19.51 -42.85 -7.26
C TYR A 100 18.77 -42.23 -6.08
N ARG A 101 17.74 -42.93 -5.58
CA ARG A 101 17.18 -42.68 -4.23
C ARG A 101 17.81 -43.68 -3.27
N PRO A 102 18.34 -43.23 -2.12
CA PRO A 102 18.94 -44.14 -1.15
C PRO A 102 17.90 -45.12 -0.59
N PRO A 103 18.30 -46.37 -0.35
CA PRO A 103 17.40 -47.44 0.06
C PRO A 103 16.76 -47.17 1.43
N PRO A 104 15.58 -47.76 1.69
CA PRO A 104 14.77 -47.50 2.89
C PRO A 104 15.51 -47.63 4.24
N ARG A 105 16.54 -48.47 4.31
CA ARG A 105 17.37 -48.65 5.51
C ARG A 105 18.10 -47.36 5.92
N LYS A 106 18.67 -46.61 4.96
CA LYS A 106 19.36 -45.33 5.24
C LYS A 106 18.40 -44.23 5.70
N ILE A 107 17.10 -44.34 5.37
CA ILE A 107 16.07 -43.41 5.83
C ILE A 107 15.72 -43.66 7.31
N LYS A 108 15.63 -44.94 7.72
CA LYS A 108 15.38 -45.29 9.13
C LYS A 108 16.54 -44.87 10.04
N GLU A 109 17.78 -45.09 9.62
CA GLU A 109 18.97 -44.67 10.38
C GLU A 109 19.03 -43.14 10.55
N ARG A 110 18.71 -42.39 9.49
CA ARG A 110 18.61 -40.91 9.57
C ARG A 110 17.50 -40.44 10.50
N LYS A 111 16.36 -41.11 10.51
CA LYS A 111 15.29 -40.82 11.48
C LYS A 111 15.73 -41.12 12.91
N ARG A 112 16.44 -42.23 13.13
CA ARG A 112 17.01 -42.59 14.45
C ARG A 112 18.01 -41.55 14.93
N LYS A 113 18.99 -41.16 14.10
CA LYS A 113 19.95 -40.10 14.40
C LYS A 113 19.30 -38.72 14.61
N ALA A 114 18.18 -38.44 13.96
CA ALA A 114 17.42 -37.21 14.19
C ALA A 114 16.70 -37.21 15.54
N ILE A 115 16.15 -38.36 15.95
CA ILE A 115 15.52 -38.56 17.25
C ILE A 115 16.57 -38.54 18.38
N GLU A 116 17.72 -39.17 18.18
CA GLU A 116 18.86 -39.09 19.13
C GLU A 116 19.31 -37.64 19.33
N LYS A 117 19.37 -36.85 18.25
CA LYS A 117 19.74 -35.43 18.30
C LYS A 117 18.69 -34.53 18.96
N GLU A 118 17.43 -34.98 19.05
CA GLU A 118 16.38 -34.30 19.81
C GLU A 118 16.52 -34.52 21.33
N PHE A 119 17.19 -35.61 21.74
CA PHE A 119 17.35 -36.01 23.14
C PHE A 119 18.76 -35.77 23.71
N ASP A 120 19.66 -35.12 22.97
CA ASP A 120 20.96 -34.68 23.49
C ASP A 120 20.74 -33.55 24.52
N PRO A 121 21.17 -33.70 25.79
CA PRO A 121 20.99 -32.68 26.84
C PRO A 121 21.89 -31.44 26.64
N THR A 122 22.85 -31.52 25.72
CA THR A 122 23.77 -30.42 25.40
C THR A 122 23.33 -29.73 24.11
N PRO A 123 23.00 -28.42 24.12
CA PRO A 123 22.61 -27.73 22.90
C PRO A 123 23.79 -27.75 21.91
N SER A 124 23.55 -28.29 20.71
CA SER A 124 24.48 -28.15 19.60
C SER A 124 24.61 -26.67 19.24
N GLN A 125 25.65 -26.00 19.76
CA GLN A 125 26.06 -24.67 19.32
C GLN A 125 26.44 -24.76 17.83
N LYS A 126 25.46 -24.57 16.95
CA LYS A 126 25.65 -24.54 15.49
C LYS A 126 26.11 -23.18 14.96
N VAL A 127 26.88 -22.45 15.75
CA VAL A 127 27.58 -21.25 15.28
C VAL A 127 28.94 -21.27 15.95
N LEU A 128 29.97 -21.71 15.20
CA LEU A 128 31.32 -21.25 15.49
C LEU A 128 31.26 -19.74 15.37
N ARG A 129 31.23 -19.04 16.51
CA ARG A 129 31.26 -17.58 16.54
C ARG A 129 32.47 -17.11 15.74
N SER A 130 32.23 -16.19 14.83
CA SER A 130 33.29 -15.63 14.00
C SER A 130 34.25 -14.85 14.91
N VAL A 131 35.54 -14.79 14.56
CA VAL A 131 36.53 -13.97 15.28
C VAL A 131 36.04 -12.51 15.40
N LYS A 132 35.28 -12.05 14.41
CA LYS A 132 34.65 -10.73 14.40
C LYS A 132 33.58 -10.57 15.48
N ASP A 133 32.82 -11.63 15.77
CA ASP A 133 31.79 -11.61 16.82
C ASP A 133 32.45 -11.44 18.20
N TYR A 134 33.60 -12.09 18.42
CA TYR A 134 34.41 -11.88 19.62
C TYR A 134 35.04 -10.49 19.67
N GLN A 135 35.49 -9.96 18.53
CA GLN A 135 36.03 -8.59 18.47
C GLN A 135 34.96 -7.55 18.78
N ASP A 136 33.73 -7.73 18.30
CA ASP A 136 32.60 -6.84 18.59
C ASP A 136 32.17 -6.95 20.07
N GLU A 137 32.23 -8.14 20.68
CA GLU A 137 31.96 -8.37 22.11
C GLU A 137 33.05 -7.73 22.99
N ILE A 138 34.33 -7.87 22.62
CA ILE A 138 35.47 -7.24 23.29
C ILE A 138 35.41 -5.71 23.13
N GLN A 139 35.11 -5.20 21.95
CA GLN A 139 34.89 -3.76 21.73
C GLN A 139 33.70 -3.23 22.53
N GLY A 140 32.64 -4.02 22.70
CA GLY A 140 31.52 -3.71 23.58
C GLY A 140 31.91 -3.64 25.07
N LEU A 141 32.83 -4.49 25.52
CA LEU A 141 33.36 -4.48 26.88
C LEU A 141 34.30 -3.29 27.15
N PHE A 142 35.03 -2.81 26.14
CA PHE A 142 35.92 -1.64 26.24
C PHE A 142 35.25 -0.31 25.82
N ALA A 143 33.97 -0.32 25.43
CA ALA A 143 33.19 0.88 25.14
C ALA A 143 32.69 1.59 26.41
N GLU A 144 33.42 1.49 27.53
CA GLU A 144 33.07 2.14 28.80
C GLU A 144 33.31 3.67 28.81
N ASN A 145 33.81 4.28 27.73
CA ASN A 145 34.10 5.72 27.69
C ASN A 145 33.37 6.49 26.58
N LYS A 146 32.09 6.18 26.36
CA LYS A 146 31.12 7.09 25.72
C LYS A 146 29.81 7.15 26.54
N ALA A 147 29.92 7.09 27.86
CA ALA A 147 28.78 7.04 28.77
C ALA A 147 28.02 8.37 28.88
N ASP A 148 28.52 9.47 28.31
CA ASP A 148 27.95 10.81 28.51
C ASP A 148 26.94 11.22 27.42
N GLU A 149 26.73 10.41 26.38
CA GLU A 149 25.87 10.78 25.24
C GLU A 149 24.54 10.04 25.26
N LEU A 150 23.43 10.78 25.46
CA LEU A 150 22.05 10.28 25.40
C LEU A 150 21.75 9.72 24.00
N THR A 151 21.72 8.39 23.89
CA THR A 151 21.56 7.69 22.61
C THR A 151 20.46 6.64 22.65
N PHE A 152 19.60 6.64 21.62
CA PHE A 152 18.58 5.60 21.43
C PHE A 152 19.20 4.31 20.91
N ARG A 153 19.00 3.22 21.65
CA ARG A 153 19.37 1.85 21.28
C ARG A 153 18.14 1.07 20.83
N GLN A 154 18.27 0.32 19.74
CA GLN A 154 17.18 -0.51 19.25
C GLN A 154 17.01 -1.73 20.16
N THR A 155 15.78 -1.98 20.62
CA THR A 155 15.49 -3.12 21.49
C THR A 155 15.50 -4.45 20.72
N PRO A 156 15.86 -5.58 21.37
CA PRO A 156 15.96 -6.88 20.71
C PRO A 156 14.61 -7.45 20.24
N TRP A 157 13.49 -6.95 20.76
CA TRP A 157 12.12 -7.41 20.44
C TRP A 157 11.57 -6.89 19.10
N ALA A 158 12.42 -6.42 18.19
CA ALA A 158 11.98 -5.90 16.90
C ALA A 158 11.37 -7.03 16.03
N LEU A 159 10.09 -6.92 15.70
CA LEU A 159 9.38 -7.88 14.86
C LEU A 159 9.46 -7.43 13.38
N GLY A 160 10.54 -7.83 12.72
CA GLY A 160 10.79 -7.51 11.32
C GLY A 160 10.76 -6.00 11.04
N ASN A 161 10.08 -5.60 9.97
CA ASN A 161 9.94 -4.18 9.59
C ASN A 161 8.68 -3.50 10.16
N PHE A 162 7.91 -4.18 11.01
CA PHE A 162 6.59 -3.70 11.43
C PHE A 162 6.56 -3.18 12.86
N LEU A 163 7.36 -3.78 13.75
CA LEU A 163 7.46 -3.36 15.15
C LEU A 163 8.93 -3.13 15.49
N ARG A 164 9.26 -1.90 15.87
CA ARG A 164 10.59 -1.51 16.34
C ARG A 164 10.43 -0.85 17.70
N GLY A 165 11.23 -1.27 18.67
CA GLY A 165 11.35 -0.61 19.96
C GLY A 165 12.67 0.12 20.04
N TRP A 166 12.66 1.27 20.69
CA TRP A 166 13.84 2.07 20.98
C TRP A 166 13.84 2.36 22.47
N GLN A 167 15.00 2.23 23.09
CA GLN A 167 15.22 2.49 24.51
C GLN A 167 16.42 3.40 24.66
N MET A 168 16.31 4.35 25.57
CA MET A 168 17.40 5.22 25.96
C MET A 168 17.56 5.09 27.47
N GLU A 169 18.77 4.79 27.91
CA GLU A 169 19.11 4.68 29.33
C GLU A 169 19.79 5.96 29.77
N VAL A 170 19.42 6.45 30.95
CA VAL A 170 20.01 7.65 31.53
C VAL A 170 21.33 7.25 32.20
N PRO A 171 22.47 7.87 31.82
CA PRO A 171 23.75 7.60 32.47
C PRO A 171 23.71 7.91 33.97
N LYS A 172 24.42 7.12 34.77
CA LYS A 172 24.52 7.35 36.22
C LYS A 172 25.21 8.70 36.47
N GLY A 173 24.54 9.60 37.20
CA GLY A 173 25.06 10.94 37.49
C GLY A 173 24.65 12.03 36.49
N HIS A 174 23.76 11.72 35.53
CA HIS A 174 23.23 12.73 34.62
C HIS A 174 22.49 13.84 35.39
N PRO A 175 22.80 15.13 35.15
CA PRO A 175 22.30 16.25 35.98
C PRO A 175 20.77 16.35 36.00
N GLN A 176 20.12 15.93 34.92
CA GLN A 176 18.66 15.99 34.77
C GLN A 176 17.98 14.63 35.03
N GLY A 177 18.74 13.59 35.42
CA GLY A 177 18.18 12.25 35.66
C GLY A 177 17.24 12.16 36.87
N ALA A 178 17.32 13.14 37.78
CA ALA A 178 16.46 13.22 38.96
C ALA A 178 15.12 13.93 38.69
N ASP A 179 15.03 14.81 37.68
CA ASP A 179 13.80 15.52 37.31
C ASP A 179 13.26 14.98 35.97
N PRO A 180 12.17 14.20 36.00
CA PRO A 180 11.56 13.64 34.80
C PRO A 180 11.14 14.70 33.77
N ARG A 181 10.80 15.92 34.22
CA ARG A 181 10.33 16.98 33.33
C ARG A 181 11.48 17.61 32.56
N ALA A 182 12.53 18.05 33.26
CA ALA A 182 13.71 18.63 32.63
C ALA A 182 14.34 17.64 31.64
N PHE A 183 14.42 16.36 32.02
CA PHE A 183 14.90 15.30 31.13
C PHE A 183 14.09 15.18 29.84
N LEU A 184 12.75 15.27 29.90
CA LEU A 184 11.92 15.21 28.70
C LEU A 184 12.15 16.40 27.76
N GLU A 185 12.38 17.60 28.30
CA GLU A 185 12.68 18.80 27.51
C GLU A 185 14.03 18.68 26.78
N GLU A 186 15.05 18.11 27.41
CA GLU A 186 16.35 17.85 26.77
C GLU A 186 16.26 16.78 25.67
N VAL A 187 15.45 15.75 25.91
CA VAL A 187 15.36 14.56 25.06
C VAL A 187 14.36 14.70 23.92
N GLU A 188 13.39 15.61 24.05
CA GLU A 188 12.41 15.93 23.01
C GLU A 188 13.03 16.07 21.60
N PRO A 189 14.06 16.91 21.37
CA PRO A 189 14.66 17.05 20.05
C PRO A 189 15.29 15.75 19.53
N LEU A 190 15.83 14.90 20.42
CA LEU A 190 16.38 13.60 20.06
C LEU A 190 15.29 12.61 19.65
N ILE A 191 14.16 12.60 20.37
CA ILE A 191 12.98 11.80 20.02
C ILE A 191 12.45 12.25 18.66
N GLN A 192 12.27 13.55 18.46
CA GLN A 192 11.80 14.11 17.20
C GLN A 192 12.71 13.71 16.03
N LYS A 193 14.03 13.86 16.19
CA LYS A 193 15.02 13.43 15.19
C LYS A 193 14.87 11.94 14.85
N LYS A 194 14.76 11.08 15.86
CA LYS A 194 14.60 9.63 15.65
C LYS A 194 13.28 9.24 15.01
N LEU A 195 12.17 9.86 15.43
CA LEU A 195 10.87 9.68 14.78
C LEU A 195 10.93 10.09 13.30
N GLY A 196 11.64 11.18 12.97
CA GLY A 196 11.86 11.62 11.60
C GLY A 196 12.68 10.63 10.77
N GLU A 197 13.74 10.04 11.33
CA GLU A 197 14.54 8.99 10.70
C GLU A 197 13.70 7.73 10.41
N GLU A 198 12.95 7.25 11.40
CA GLU A 198 12.07 6.09 11.27
C GLU A 198 10.92 6.33 10.29
N LEU A 199 10.33 7.53 10.31
CA LEU A 199 9.30 7.93 9.36
C LEU A 199 9.86 7.98 7.92
N LYS A 200 11.13 8.36 7.71
CA LYS A 200 11.75 8.29 6.37
C LYS A 200 12.05 6.86 5.95
N ALA A 201 12.48 6.01 6.87
CA ALA A 201 12.78 4.61 6.62
C ALA A 201 11.51 3.82 6.25
N LEU A 202 10.42 4.08 6.97
CA LEU A 202 9.10 3.53 6.70
C LEU A 202 8.44 4.39 5.60
N LYS A 203 8.44 3.91 4.35
CA LYS A 203 7.80 4.58 3.18
C LYS A 203 6.26 4.76 3.29
N GLY A 204 5.70 4.76 4.50
CA GLY A 204 4.29 4.83 4.84
C GLY A 204 4.07 5.67 6.10
N GLY A 205 3.11 5.28 6.93
CA GLY A 205 2.86 5.92 8.23
C GLY A 205 3.56 5.20 9.38
N LEU A 206 3.88 5.96 10.43
CA LEU A 206 4.39 5.47 11.70
C LEU A 206 3.30 5.60 12.76
N LYS A 207 3.04 4.54 13.51
CA LYS A 207 2.28 4.62 14.76
C LYS A 207 3.23 4.34 15.91
N PHE A 208 3.37 5.28 16.83
CA PHE A 208 4.32 5.17 17.94
C PHE A 208 3.61 5.39 19.29
N GLN A 209 4.28 4.93 20.35
CA GLN A 209 3.88 5.14 21.73
C GLN A 209 5.14 5.42 22.53
N LEU A 210 5.15 6.53 23.26
CA LEU A 210 6.22 6.85 24.19
C LEU A 210 5.91 6.25 25.56
N ALA A 211 6.95 5.76 26.23
CA ALA A 211 6.87 5.27 27.59
C ALA A 211 8.08 5.78 28.37
N LEU A 212 7.83 6.35 29.54
CA LEU A 212 8.84 6.77 30.49
C LEU A 212 8.81 5.79 31.67
N LYS A 213 9.95 5.17 31.95
CA LYS A 213 10.14 4.36 33.15
C LYS A 213 10.88 5.24 34.16
N VAL A 214 10.32 5.38 35.36
CA VAL A 214 10.91 6.16 36.45
C VAL A 214 11.20 5.19 37.58
N ASP A 215 12.37 5.28 38.20
CA ASP A 215 12.68 4.55 39.42
C ASP A 215 12.44 5.50 40.61
N LEU A 216 11.42 5.21 41.41
CA LEU A 216 11.08 5.96 42.61
C LEU A 216 11.60 5.21 43.83
N VAL A 217 12.33 5.94 44.69
CA VAL A 217 12.81 5.44 45.97
C VAL A 217 12.14 6.23 47.07
N LYS A 218 11.42 5.53 47.94
CA LYS A 218 10.79 6.10 49.13
C LYS A 218 11.59 5.66 50.35
N VAL A 219 12.18 6.62 51.03
CA VAL A 219 12.86 6.38 52.31
C VAL A 219 11.81 6.46 53.42
N ASN A 220 11.58 5.35 54.11
CA ASN A 220 10.69 5.28 55.25
C ASN A 220 11.35 5.87 56.51
N PRO A 221 10.56 6.33 57.50
CA PRO A 221 11.10 6.85 58.76
C PRO A 221 11.95 5.83 59.53
N ASP A 222 11.72 4.54 59.32
CA ASP A 222 12.50 3.43 59.91
C ASP A 222 13.87 3.22 59.22
N GLY A 223 14.20 4.03 58.21
CA GLY A 223 15.43 3.89 57.40
C GLY A 223 15.36 2.81 56.33
N SER A 224 14.23 2.11 56.18
CA SER A 224 14.02 1.18 55.07
C SER A 224 13.73 1.91 53.76
N GLU A 225 14.25 1.40 52.65
CA GLU A 225 14.04 1.94 51.31
C GLU A 225 13.04 1.07 50.55
N GLU A 226 11.94 1.68 50.13
CA GLU A 226 10.95 1.07 49.24
C GLU A 226 11.21 1.55 47.80
N TYR A 227 11.32 0.60 46.88
CA TYR A 227 11.56 0.86 45.46
C TYR A 227 10.28 0.62 44.67
N THR A 228 9.96 1.51 43.73
CA THR A 228 8.83 1.36 42.81
C THR A 228 9.21 1.89 41.43
N ASP A 229 8.92 1.15 40.38
CA ASP A 229 9.35 1.48 39.01
C ASP A 229 8.17 1.73 38.05
N PRO A 230 7.37 2.80 38.27
CA PRO A 230 6.20 3.05 37.45
C PRO A 230 6.59 3.35 35.99
N VAL A 231 5.77 2.81 35.07
CA VAL A 231 5.88 3.06 33.63
C VAL A 231 4.74 3.97 33.18
N LEU A 232 5.06 5.22 32.88
CA LEU A 232 4.15 6.21 32.35
C LEU A 232 4.08 6.09 30.83
N ARG A 233 2.89 5.77 30.29
CA ARG A 233 2.69 5.59 28.85
C ARG A 233 1.89 6.74 28.28
N HIS A 234 2.42 7.37 27.23
CA HIS A 234 1.67 8.32 26.45
C HIS A 234 0.63 7.61 25.56
N LYS A 235 -0.35 8.37 25.08
CA LYS A 235 -1.34 7.89 24.10
C LYS A 235 -0.63 7.48 22.80
N GLN A 236 -1.19 6.50 22.10
CA GLN A 236 -0.66 6.12 20.80
C GLN A 236 -0.92 7.24 19.78
N VAL A 237 0.15 7.69 19.11
CA VAL A 237 0.11 8.73 18.09
C VAL A 237 0.41 8.11 16.73
N ALA A 238 -0.39 8.44 15.73
CA ALA A 238 -0.18 8.02 14.35
C ALA A 238 0.26 9.23 13.52
N VAL A 239 1.43 9.11 12.90
CA VAL A 239 1.97 10.05 11.92
C VAL A 239 1.88 9.40 10.56
N LEU A 240 0.96 9.89 9.73
CA LEU A 240 0.79 9.40 8.38
C LEU A 240 1.64 10.26 7.45
N GLN A 241 2.56 9.67 6.69
CA GLN A 241 2.99 10.34 5.47
C GLN A 241 1.80 10.46 4.52
N ASN A 242 1.76 11.52 3.72
CA ASN A 242 0.69 11.85 2.76
C ASN A 242 0.50 10.81 1.61
N THR A 243 1.05 9.62 1.81
CA THR A 243 0.84 8.38 1.05
C THR A 243 -0.63 7.99 0.92
N VAL A 244 -1.49 8.32 1.88
CA VAL A 244 -2.94 8.02 1.80
C VAL A 244 -3.57 8.71 0.59
N VAL A 245 -3.33 10.01 0.42
CA VAL A 245 -3.83 10.79 -0.72
C VAL A 245 -3.22 10.28 -2.02
N LYS A 246 -1.91 10.01 -2.02
CA LYS A 246 -1.19 9.48 -3.20
C LYS A 246 -1.72 8.13 -3.67
N ASN A 247 -2.03 7.22 -2.74
CA ASN A 247 -2.51 5.87 -3.04
C ASN A 247 -3.92 5.86 -3.64
N LYS A 248 -4.75 6.84 -3.26
CA LYS A 248 -6.10 7.00 -3.82
C LYS A 248 -6.08 7.42 -5.30
N LYS A 249 -4.96 7.92 -5.82
CA LYS A 249 -4.80 8.43 -7.20
C LYS A 249 -5.88 9.42 -7.63
N ALA A 250 -6.53 10.07 -6.66
CA ALA A 250 -7.64 11.00 -6.88
C ALA A 250 -7.15 12.46 -7.07
N VAL A 251 -5.88 12.73 -6.78
CA VAL A 251 -5.29 14.07 -6.85
C VAL A 251 -4.18 14.06 -7.88
N VAL A 252 -4.21 15.02 -8.80
CA VAL A 252 -3.14 15.28 -9.75
C VAL A 252 -2.16 16.24 -9.11
N ASN A 253 -0.92 15.79 -8.92
CA ASN A 253 0.18 16.64 -8.45
C ASN A 253 1.18 16.83 -9.59
N VAL A 254 1.10 17.98 -10.25
CA VAL A 254 2.02 18.38 -11.32
C VAL A 254 3.37 18.74 -10.69
N LYS A 255 4.44 18.08 -11.13
CA LYS A 255 5.79 18.29 -10.59
C LYS A 255 6.50 19.43 -11.32
N ASN A 256 6.25 20.66 -10.88
CA ASN A 256 6.94 21.87 -11.33
C ASN A 256 8.22 22.14 -10.51
N ARG A 257 9.12 22.94 -11.07
CA ARG A 257 10.33 23.45 -10.39
C ARG A 257 10.22 24.93 -9.99
N ASP A 258 9.22 25.62 -10.53
CA ASP A 258 8.99 27.05 -10.34
C ASP A 258 7.94 27.28 -9.24
N ASP A 259 7.79 28.51 -8.76
CA ASP A 259 6.88 28.84 -7.64
C ASP A 259 5.40 29.00 -8.05
N HIS A 260 5.08 28.79 -9.34
CA HIS A 260 3.73 28.91 -9.90
C HIS A 260 2.88 27.63 -9.73
N CYS A 261 2.87 27.05 -8.52
CA CYS A 261 2.15 25.80 -8.25
C CYS A 261 0.63 25.91 -8.50
N LEU A 262 0.01 27.05 -8.17
CA LEU A 262 -1.41 27.30 -8.39
C LEU A 262 -1.77 27.29 -9.88
N ARG A 263 -0.94 27.92 -10.72
CA ARG A 263 -1.13 27.93 -12.18
C ARG A 263 -1.08 26.52 -12.76
N TRP A 264 -0.09 25.72 -12.34
CA TRP A 264 -0.01 24.31 -12.76
C TRP A 264 -1.20 23.48 -12.31
N ALA A 265 -1.73 23.74 -11.10
CA ALA A 265 -2.92 23.06 -10.61
C ALA A 265 -4.16 23.41 -11.44
N LEU A 266 -4.41 24.69 -11.70
CA LEU A 266 -5.54 25.15 -12.53
C LEU A 266 -5.46 24.60 -13.95
N ARG A 267 -4.27 24.68 -14.56
CA ARG A 267 -4.03 24.13 -15.90
C ARG A 267 -4.27 22.62 -15.96
N SER A 268 -3.91 21.87 -14.91
CA SER A 268 -4.18 20.44 -14.85
C SER A 268 -5.66 20.09 -14.71
N ALA A 269 -6.45 20.98 -14.11
CA ALA A 269 -7.89 20.82 -13.97
C ALA A 269 -8.62 21.12 -15.28
N MET A 270 -8.19 22.17 -16.00
CA MET A 270 -8.78 22.57 -17.28
C MET A 270 -8.40 21.62 -18.43
N PHE A 271 -7.13 21.22 -18.50
CA PHE A 271 -6.62 20.38 -19.59
C PHE A 271 -6.33 18.97 -19.06
N GLN A 272 -7.33 18.09 -19.08
CA GLN A 272 -7.15 16.73 -18.54
C GLN A 272 -6.16 15.90 -19.38
N ALA A 273 -5.07 15.43 -18.76
CA ALA A 273 -4.07 14.60 -19.40
C ALA A 273 -4.36 13.10 -19.20
N ALA A 274 -4.49 12.34 -20.30
CA ALA A 274 -4.79 10.91 -20.24
C ALA A 274 -3.65 10.05 -19.67
N LYS A 275 -2.38 10.43 -19.93
CA LYS A 275 -1.20 9.68 -19.48
C LYS A 275 -0.18 10.61 -18.83
N ASP A 276 0.32 10.18 -17.68
CA ASP A 276 1.35 10.87 -16.89
C ASP A 276 0.99 12.33 -16.55
N PRO A 277 -0.17 12.59 -15.90
CA PRO A 277 -0.64 13.95 -15.58
C PRO A 277 0.28 14.70 -14.60
N HIS A 278 1.25 14.03 -14.00
CA HIS A 278 2.23 14.68 -13.14
C HIS A 278 3.29 15.49 -13.91
N ARG A 279 3.36 15.39 -15.25
CA ARG A 279 4.39 16.03 -16.07
C ARG A 279 3.93 17.41 -16.58
N PRO A 280 4.68 18.50 -16.31
CA PRO A 280 4.36 19.84 -16.84
C PRO A 280 4.25 19.90 -18.37
N THR A 281 5.08 19.13 -19.09
CA THR A 281 5.12 19.12 -20.57
C THR A 281 3.85 18.61 -21.23
N LYS A 282 2.91 18.04 -20.47
CA LYS A 282 1.62 17.57 -20.99
C LYS A 282 0.60 18.66 -21.16
N TYR A 283 0.84 19.83 -20.59
CA TYR A 283 -0.10 20.91 -20.60
C TYR A 283 0.37 22.01 -21.57
N PRO A 284 -0.53 22.80 -22.18
CA PRO A 284 -0.19 23.81 -23.19
C PRO A 284 0.30 25.13 -22.59
N THR A 285 1.48 25.63 -23.01
CA THR A 285 2.10 26.85 -22.43
C THR A 285 1.23 28.09 -22.56
N ALA A 286 0.46 28.19 -23.64
CA ALA A 286 -0.65 29.13 -23.76
C ALA A 286 -1.90 28.49 -23.14
N ASP A 287 -2.11 28.73 -21.85
CA ASP A 287 -3.25 28.23 -21.07
C ASP A 287 -4.43 29.21 -21.04
N GLY A 288 -4.25 30.46 -21.48
CA GLY A 288 -5.28 31.50 -21.46
C GLY A 288 -5.64 31.94 -20.04
N LEU A 289 -4.77 31.67 -19.06
CA LEU A 289 -4.97 32.03 -17.66
C LEU A 289 -4.25 33.34 -17.34
N ASP A 290 -5.01 34.26 -16.76
CA ASP A 290 -4.51 35.56 -16.32
C ASP A 290 -4.08 35.49 -14.85
N PHE A 291 -2.79 35.74 -14.63
CA PHE A 291 -2.15 35.86 -13.31
C PHE A 291 -1.48 37.23 -13.14
N THR A 292 -2.00 38.25 -13.81
CA THR A 292 -1.49 39.62 -13.69
C THR A 292 -1.70 40.12 -12.26
N ASP A 293 -0.66 40.75 -11.70
CA ASP A 293 -0.64 41.29 -10.32
C ASP A 293 -0.85 40.25 -9.21
N ILE A 294 -0.47 38.98 -9.45
CA ILE A 294 -0.48 37.91 -8.47
C ILE A 294 0.95 37.49 -8.13
N GLU A 295 1.25 37.46 -6.84
CA GLU A 295 2.56 37.03 -6.35
C GLU A 295 2.68 35.50 -6.41
N ALA A 296 3.90 35.03 -6.65
CA ALA A 296 4.24 33.61 -6.59
C ALA A 296 5.23 33.39 -5.43
N PRO A 297 5.01 32.41 -4.54
CA PRO A 297 3.84 31.52 -4.45
C PRO A 297 2.56 32.25 -4.03
N THR A 298 1.43 31.90 -4.64
CA THR A 298 0.18 32.65 -4.45
C THR A 298 -0.41 32.44 -3.05
N PRO A 299 -0.56 33.50 -2.23
CA PRO A 299 -1.21 33.38 -0.94
C PRO A 299 -2.72 33.15 -1.10
N ILE A 300 -3.32 32.45 -0.13
CA ILE A 300 -4.76 32.10 -0.14
C ILE A 300 -5.66 33.36 -0.24
N SER A 301 -5.19 34.50 0.26
CA SER A 301 -5.88 35.79 0.17
C SER A 301 -6.06 36.27 -1.27
N GLN A 302 -5.05 36.07 -2.13
CA GLN A 302 -5.05 36.53 -3.52
C GLN A 302 -5.86 35.62 -4.47
N ILE A 303 -6.28 34.42 -4.03
CA ILE A 303 -7.09 33.49 -4.85
C ILE A 303 -8.37 34.15 -5.36
N GLY A 304 -8.96 35.08 -4.61
CA GLY A 304 -10.18 35.79 -5.05
C GLY A 304 -9.96 36.64 -6.30
N LYS A 305 -8.76 37.20 -6.46
CA LYS A 305 -8.40 37.93 -7.66
C LYS A 305 -8.30 36.99 -8.86
N VAL A 306 -7.66 35.83 -8.66
CA VAL A 306 -7.53 34.77 -9.68
C VAL A 306 -8.91 34.30 -10.16
N GLU A 307 -9.83 34.06 -9.22
CA GLU A 307 -11.22 33.68 -9.51
C GLU A 307 -11.91 34.71 -10.41
N CYS A 308 -11.84 35.99 -10.04
CA CYS A 308 -12.46 37.08 -10.82
C CYS A 308 -11.80 37.32 -12.18
N GLN A 309 -10.48 37.15 -12.30
CA GLN A 309 -9.76 37.39 -13.55
C GLN A 309 -10.02 36.28 -14.58
N ASN A 310 -10.32 35.06 -14.13
CA ASN A 310 -10.45 33.89 -15.01
C ASN A 310 -11.90 33.36 -15.10
N ASN A 311 -12.85 33.98 -14.40
CA ASN A 311 -14.25 33.53 -14.28
C ASN A 311 -14.35 32.08 -13.80
N LEU A 312 -13.64 31.76 -12.71
CA LEU A 312 -13.57 30.42 -12.12
C LEU A 312 -13.91 30.46 -10.64
N ALA A 313 -14.49 29.37 -10.15
CA ALA A 313 -14.75 29.16 -8.74
C ALA A 313 -13.74 28.16 -8.15
N ILE A 314 -12.92 28.58 -7.18
CA ILE A 314 -11.82 27.78 -6.62
C ILE A 314 -12.08 27.46 -5.15
N ASN A 315 -12.18 26.17 -4.83
CA ASN A 315 -12.23 25.67 -3.45
C ASN A 315 -10.86 25.13 -3.05
N VAL A 316 -10.40 25.47 -1.84
CA VAL A 316 -9.12 25.00 -1.30
C VAL A 316 -9.35 24.18 -0.04
N PHE A 317 -8.96 22.92 -0.10
CA PHE A 317 -8.97 21.98 1.01
C PHE A 317 -7.55 21.73 1.51
N GLY A 318 -7.40 21.36 2.78
CA GLY A 318 -6.17 20.91 3.41
C GLY A 318 -6.27 19.44 3.81
N TRP A 319 -5.12 18.81 4.05
CA TRP A 319 -5.06 17.42 4.53
C TRP A 319 -4.07 17.27 5.68
N ASP A 320 -4.57 16.92 6.86
CA ASP A 320 -3.76 16.54 8.01
C ASP A 320 -4.19 15.16 8.55
N LYS A 321 -5.13 15.12 9.50
CA LYS A 321 -5.79 13.90 10.01
C LYS A 321 -7.15 13.63 9.34
N GLY A 322 -7.53 14.49 8.41
CA GLY A 322 -8.80 14.52 7.69
C GLY A 322 -8.81 15.69 6.70
N VAL A 323 -9.95 15.89 6.01
CA VAL A 323 -10.13 17.02 5.10
C VAL A 323 -10.43 18.28 5.91
N ILE A 324 -9.61 19.31 5.74
CA ILE A 324 -9.80 20.65 6.31
C ILE A 324 -10.25 21.56 5.18
N VAL A 325 -11.13 22.53 5.44
CA VAL A 325 -11.54 23.53 4.44
C VAL A 325 -10.77 24.81 4.71
N HIS A 326 -9.89 25.24 3.79
CA HIS A 326 -9.18 26.51 3.90
C HIS A 326 -9.98 27.66 3.29
N ARG A 327 -10.62 27.42 2.15
CA ARG A 327 -11.39 28.43 1.43
C ARG A 327 -12.47 27.77 0.58
N LEU A 328 -13.66 28.37 0.59
CA LEU A 328 -14.72 28.07 -0.36
C LEU A 328 -14.93 29.29 -1.26
N SER A 329 -15.14 29.04 -2.54
CA SER A 329 -15.45 30.09 -3.50
C SER A 329 -16.83 30.70 -3.21
N LYS A 330 -16.93 32.02 -3.38
CA LYS A 330 -18.19 32.77 -3.30
C LYS A 330 -18.81 33.03 -4.69
N GLN A 331 -18.17 32.54 -5.74
CA GLN A 331 -18.64 32.71 -7.11
C GLN A 331 -19.95 31.95 -7.36
N PRO A 332 -20.75 32.38 -8.34
CA PRO A 332 -22.02 31.74 -8.69
C PRO A 332 -21.81 30.28 -9.11
N GLU A 333 -22.89 29.48 -9.05
CA GLU A 333 -22.84 28.06 -9.41
C GLU A 333 -22.60 27.80 -10.91
N GLU A 334 -22.84 28.81 -11.75
CA GLU A 334 -22.64 28.74 -13.19
C GLU A 334 -21.16 28.69 -13.59
N GLU A 335 -20.26 29.20 -12.75
CA GLU A 335 -18.82 29.19 -13.04
C GLU A 335 -18.20 27.79 -12.83
N PRO A 336 -17.18 27.42 -13.64
CA PRO A 336 -16.49 26.15 -13.49
C PRO A 336 -15.84 26.03 -12.11
N ARG A 337 -16.25 25.03 -11.32
CA ARG A 337 -15.71 24.81 -9.97
C ARG A 337 -14.49 23.89 -9.98
N ILE A 338 -13.38 24.36 -9.44
CA ILE A 338 -12.13 23.60 -9.30
C ILE A 338 -11.83 23.38 -7.82
N ASN A 339 -11.61 22.12 -7.44
CA ASN A 339 -11.25 21.73 -6.09
C ASN A 339 -9.75 21.48 -5.99
N LEU A 340 -9.06 22.27 -5.17
CA LEU A 340 -7.64 22.18 -4.91
C LEU A 340 -7.38 21.58 -3.54
N LEU A 341 -6.31 20.80 -3.42
CA LEU A 341 -5.85 20.25 -2.15
C LEU A 341 -4.47 20.82 -1.84
N LEU A 342 -4.41 21.70 -0.84
CA LEU A 342 -3.20 22.21 -0.26
C LEU A 342 -2.59 21.12 0.63
N ILE A 343 -1.35 20.77 0.30
CA ILE A 343 -0.54 19.84 1.05
C ILE A 343 0.75 20.55 1.37
N GLU A 344 0.99 20.79 2.64
CA GLU A 344 2.30 21.20 3.10
C GLU A 344 3.26 20.02 3.00
N LYS A 345 4.49 20.29 2.56
CA LYS A 345 5.53 19.26 2.48
C LYS A 345 5.74 18.72 3.89
N GLY A 346 5.73 17.38 3.98
CA GLY A 346 5.33 16.63 5.17
C GLY A 346 5.95 16.99 6.53
N PRO A 347 5.29 16.50 7.59
CA PRO A 347 5.35 17.01 8.94
C PRO A 347 6.75 16.88 9.54
N GLN A 348 7.20 17.94 10.21
CA GLN A 348 8.03 17.73 11.39
C GLN A 348 7.21 16.91 12.39
N PRO A 349 7.81 15.96 13.12
CA PRO A 349 7.11 15.29 14.21
C PRO A 349 6.39 16.34 15.06
N PRO A 350 5.13 16.09 15.46
CA PRO A 350 4.41 17.06 16.29
C PRO A 350 5.27 17.39 17.52
N PRO A 351 5.27 18.66 17.99
CA PRO A 351 5.85 18.98 19.28
C PRO A 351 5.22 18.06 20.34
N LEU A 352 6.06 17.52 21.24
CA LEU A 352 5.68 16.46 22.16
C LEU A 352 4.83 16.96 23.33
#